data_AF-A0A093ZCU9-F1
#
_entry.id   AF-A0A093ZCU9-F1
#
_cell.length_a   1.000
_cell.length_b   1.000
_cell.length_c   1.000
_cell.angle_alpha   90.00
_cell.angle_beta   90.00
_cell.angle_gamma   90.00
#
_symmetry.space_group_name_H-M   'P 1'
#
loop_
_entity.id
_entity.type
_entity.pdbx_description
1 polymer ?
#
loop_
_entity_poly.entity_id
_entity_poly.type
_entity_poly.pdbx_seq_one_letter_code
_entity_poly.pdbx_strand_id
1 'polypeptide(L)'
;MDGNRRFAKIHDIPIAKGHILGVDATIKILSLCLMCDIRVISIYMFSIENFKRPKGQLDALMEIIKIYLLYLSKRGGLLDRYGARMRVLGRLELLEEDMLLTIQRATDRTRNYGNKIINVYFSYTSRDEIAGAIRQTVAGCKIPVEADNVIDDLVRDSSTKRSHSINLDPNLYDGLEKKSLRVGHPMAIYPQNITTKTLTDHMLNAGDPPLDLLIRTSGAHRLSDFLLWQCHEKTRILFPETLWPDFGRWQLFCAIREWQRGEQKLMADSSKKSPFRWRCHDVFDQILAIPINHRCTLKSIQKDIKGLHRLPEHLSVIFSLGKEEDSMRRLMDQVADMVAWGACAGVLTFSVYEKNGTLKPYMQMLYQVVTSKLSLYYGHSLKQPVVRILAPHHGVYCPSPAQSASEKVNSNGITLLLLSARDGRETLVDLTKSIAKIRQTEKLPLADINIELIDAKLGEINSHLSQSIPNLWNYTENSSSYSSGSNKLSTTFWPVKKEPDLLIITGPCIKLDGYPPWQIRLTEIYCTGKQGSSITRHKAVKYQTFLKGLYQYAGAEMRFGR
;
A
#
# COMPACT_ATOMS: atom_id res chain seq x y z
N MET A 1 16.33 6.93 -3.09
CA MET A 1 17.44 7.69 -3.71
C MET A 1 17.35 7.50 -5.22
N ASP A 2 16.54 8.31 -5.91
CA ASP A 2 16.21 8.12 -7.34
C ASP A 2 16.71 9.30 -8.19
N GLY A 3 17.00 9.03 -9.47
CA GLY A 3 17.44 10.04 -10.44
C GLY A 3 18.93 10.01 -10.85
N ASN A 4 19.77 9.14 -10.28
CA ASN A 4 21.22 9.12 -10.57
C ASN A 4 21.56 8.96 -12.07
N ARG A 5 20.85 8.06 -12.76
CA ARG A 5 21.04 7.84 -14.20
C ARG A 5 20.53 9.02 -15.04
N ARG A 6 19.43 9.65 -14.60
CA ARG A 6 18.86 10.83 -15.29
C ARG A 6 19.80 12.02 -15.15
N PHE A 7 20.35 12.22 -13.94
CA PHE A 7 21.38 13.20 -13.67
C PHE A 7 22.59 13.00 -14.59
N ALA A 8 23.11 11.77 -14.67
CA ALA A 8 24.24 11.46 -15.55
C ALA A 8 23.98 11.83 -17.01
N LYS A 9 22.77 11.53 -17.52
CA LYS A 9 22.37 11.86 -18.89
C LYS A 9 22.21 13.37 -19.12
N ILE A 10 21.62 14.09 -18.18
CA ILE A 10 21.42 15.55 -18.29
C ILE A 10 22.77 16.28 -18.31
N HIS A 11 23.74 15.79 -17.54
CA HIS A 11 25.08 16.39 -17.43
C HIS A 11 26.11 15.80 -18.41
N ASP A 12 25.69 14.91 -19.31
CA ASP A 12 26.56 14.22 -20.27
C ASP A 12 27.80 13.56 -19.63
N ILE A 13 27.59 12.87 -18.50
CA ILE A 13 28.63 12.13 -17.79
C ILE A 13 28.34 10.63 -17.78
N PRO A 14 29.35 9.77 -17.59
CA PRO A 14 29.14 8.33 -17.47
C PRO A 14 28.14 7.97 -16.36
N ILE A 15 27.28 6.97 -16.60
CA ILE A 15 26.25 6.54 -15.63
C ILE A 15 26.87 6.16 -14.28
N ALA A 16 28.02 5.49 -14.28
CA ALA A 16 28.76 5.15 -13.06
C ALA A 16 29.12 6.41 -12.26
N LYS A 17 29.53 7.50 -12.92
CA LYS A 17 29.82 8.77 -12.26
C LYS A 17 28.58 9.38 -11.60
N GLY A 18 27.41 9.28 -12.24
CA GLY A 18 26.14 9.69 -11.62
C GLY A 18 25.78 8.90 -10.36
N HIS A 19 26.12 7.61 -10.31
CA HIS A 19 25.96 6.79 -9.11
C HIS A 19 26.94 7.21 -7.99
N ILE A 20 28.20 7.51 -8.33
CA ILE A 20 29.20 8.03 -7.37
C ILE A 20 28.75 9.36 -6.77
N LEU A 21 28.27 10.30 -7.59
CA LEU A 21 27.73 11.58 -7.09
C LEU A 21 26.48 11.37 -6.22
N GLY A 22 25.66 10.37 -6.56
CA GLY A 22 24.56 9.93 -5.70
C GLY A 22 25.04 9.44 -4.33
N VAL A 23 26.14 8.70 -4.27
CA VAL A 23 26.76 8.28 -3.00
C VAL A 23 27.23 9.49 -2.18
N ASP A 24 27.85 10.48 -2.82
CA ASP A 24 28.28 11.72 -2.15
C ASP A 24 27.09 12.48 -1.55
N ALA A 25 25.97 12.56 -2.26
CA ALA A 25 24.72 13.11 -1.74
C ALA A 25 24.21 12.31 -0.53
N THR A 26 24.25 10.98 -0.59
CA THR A 26 23.86 10.13 0.55
C THR A 26 24.71 10.41 1.78
N ILE A 27 26.03 10.52 1.66
CA ILE A 27 26.91 10.82 2.80
C ILE A 27 26.55 12.16 3.43
N LYS A 28 26.34 13.20 2.60
CA LYS A 28 25.96 14.54 3.07
C LYS A 28 24.61 14.51 3.83
N ILE A 29 23.60 13.84 3.26
CA ILE A 29 22.27 13.75 3.87
C ILE A 29 22.29 12.92 5.15
N LEU A 30 22.96 11.77 5.17
CA LEU A 30 23.10 10.97 6.39
C LEU A 30 23.80 11.77 7.50
N SER A 31 24.87 12.50 7.17
CA SER A 31 25.54 13.37 8.15
C SER A 31 24.59 14.44 8.71
N LEU A 32 23.79 15.10 7.86
CA LEU A 32 22.83 16.10 8.30
C LEU A 32 21.77 15.50 9.23
N CYS A 33 21.19 14.35 8.84
CA CYS A 33 20.21 13.66 9.67
C CYS A 33 20.78 13.26 11.04
N LEU A 34 22.00 12.72 11.09
CA LEU A 34 22.67 12.32 12.33
C LEU A 34 23.02 13.52 13.23
N MET A 35 23.42 14.65 12.65
CA MET A 35 23.62 15.92 13.36
C MET A 35 22.32 16.49 13.92
N CYS A 36 21.19 16.31 13.23
CA CYS A 36 19.86 16.68 13.70
C CYS A 36 19.24 15.66 14.68
N ASP A 37 20.03 14.70 15.16
CA ASP A 37 19.61 13.65 16.08
C ASP A 37 18.45 12.76 15.58
N ILE A 38 18.34 12.60 14.27
CA ILE A 38 17.40 11.64 13.68
C ILE A 38 17.90 10.23 13.99
N ARG A 39 17.13 9.51 14.83
CA ARG A 39 17.54 8.22 15.40
C ARG A 39 17.56 7.08 14.39
N VAL A 40 16.60 7.02 13.46
CA VAL A 40 16.52 5.92 12.49
C VAL A 40 16.39 6.48 11.09
N ILE A 41 17.29 6.05 10.20
CA ILE A 41 17.34 6.50 8.81
C ILE A 41 17.33 5.27 7.91
N SER A 42 16.36 5.17 7.01
CA SER A 42 16.25 4.07 6.05
C SER A 42 16.55 4.55 4.63
N ILE A 43 17.50 3.91 3.95
CA ILE A 43 17.88 4.22 2.58
C ILE A 43 17.58 3.05 1.64
N TYR A 44 16.94 3.33 0.51
CA TYR A 44 16.72 2.33 -0.53
C TYR A 44 17.93 2.29 -1.48
N MET A 45 18.81 1.32 -1.28
CA MET A 45 20.07 1.22 -2.02
C MET A 45 19.89 0.49 -3.35
N PHE A 46 19.27 -0.69 -3.31
CA PHE A 46 19.18 -1.56 -4.48
C PHE A 46 17.97 -2.50 -4.36
N SER A 47 17.12 -2.48 -5.38
CA SER A 47 15.90 -3.29 -5.45
C SER A 47 16.16 -4.67 -6.05
N ILE A 48 15.35 -5.69 -5.72
CA ILE A 48 15.37 -6.99 -6.43
C ILE A 48 15.18 -6.78 -7.93
N GLU A 49 14.35 -5.83 -8.34
CA GLU A 49 14.11 -5.49 -9.76
C GLU A 49 15.37 -4.95 -10.47
N ASN A 50 16.42 -4.56 -9.73
CA ASN A 50 17.66 -4.07 -10.31
C ASN A 50 18.58 -5.19 -10.83
N PHE A 51 18.34 -6.46 -10.47
CA PHE A 51 19.06 -7.60 -11.05
C PHE A 51 18.79 -7.78 -12.55
N LYS A 52 17.67 -7.24 -13.06
CA LYS A 52 17.33 -7.24 -14.50
C LYS A 52 18.19 -6.30 -15.36
N ARG A 53 19.12 -5.55 -14.75
CA ARG A 53 20.01 -4.63 -15.48
C ARG A 53 21.07 -5.41 -16.27
N PRO A 54 21.61 -4.83 -17.35
CA PRO A 54 22.73 -5.43 -18.07
C PRO A 54 23.92 -5.71 -17.15
N LYS A 55 24.56 -6.88 -17.31
CA LYS A 55 25.61 -7.39 -16.41
C LYS A 55 26.70 -6.36 -16.09
N GLY A 56 27.31 -5.73 -17.09
CA GLY A 56 28.36 -4.73 -16.85
C GLY A 56 27.90 -3.50 -16.05
N GLN A 57 26.62 -3.12 -16.15
CA GLN A 57 26.04 -2.06 -15.30
C GLN A 57 25.77 -2.55 -13.88
N LEU A 58 25.35 -3.82 -13.73
CA LEU A 58 25.11 -4.44 -12.44
C LEU A 58 26.41 -4.58 -11.65
N ASP A 59 27.46 -5.11 -12.27
CA ASP A 59 28.78 -5.33 -11.66
C ASP A 59 29.38 -4.00 -11.16
N ALA A 60 29.36 -2.96 -12.00
CA ALA A 60 29.83 -1.63 -11.61
C ALA A 60 29.05 -1.05 -10.42
N LEU A 61 27.74 -1.32 -10.34
CA LEU A 61 26.90 -0.86 -9.23
C LEU A 61 27.21 -1.63 -7.94
N MET A 62 27.42 -2.95 -8.03
CA MET A 62 27.81 -3.77 -6.89
C MET A 62 29.15 -3.32 -6.31
N GLU A 63 30.14 -3.03 -7.14
CA GLU A 63 31.43 -2.50 -6.69
C GLU A 63 31.31 -1.15 -5.99
N ILE A 64 30.50 -0.22 -6.53
CA ILE A 64 30.22 1.06 -5.86
C ILE A 64 29.57 0.82 -4.48
N ILE A 65 28.63 -0.12 -4.37
CA ILE A 65 27.96 -0.44 -3.10
C ILE A 65 28.94 -1.05 -2.09
N LYS A 66 29.81 -1.98 -2.50
CA LYS A 66 30.86 -2.56 -1.64
C LYS A 66 31.74 -1.47 -1.03
N ILE A 67 32.28 -0.59 -1.89
CA ILE A 67 33.12 0.54 -1.46
C ILE A 67 32.35 1.43 -0.48
N TYR A 68 31.08 1.73 -0.77
CA TYR A 68 30.26 2.59 0.07
C TYR A 68 30.00 2.02 1.47
N LEU A 69 29.62 0.74 1.57
CA LEU A 69 29.37 0.08 2.87
C LEU A 69 30.63 0.07 3.75
N LEU A 70 31.79 -0.21 3.15
CA LEU A 70 33.07 -0.17 3.86
C LEU A 70 33.47 1.26 4.23
N TYR A 71 33.24 2.23 3.35
CA TYR A 71 33.55 3.63 3.60
C TYR A 71 32.72 4.23 4.73
N LEU A 72 31.44 3.89 4.84
CA LEU A 72 30.58 4.34 5.94
C LEU A 72 30.99 3.77 7.30
N SER A 73 31.37 2.49 7.31
CA SER A 73 31.63 1.70 8.53
C SER A 73 33.10 1.68 8.98
N LYS A 74 34.02 2.32 8.27
CA LYS A 74 35.44 2.40 8.67
C LYS A 74 35.61 3.19 9.98
N ARG A 75 36.70 2.91 10.69
CA ARG A 75 37.14 3.74 11.85
C ARG A 75 37.37 5.19 11.42
N GLY A 76 36.91 6.14 12.23
CA GLY A 76 36.86 7.57 11.89
C GLY A 76 35.88 7.92 10.76
N GLY A 77 35.13 6.93 10.24
CA GLY A 77 34.11 7.09 9.21
C GLY A 77 32.85 7.79 9.73
N LEU A 78 31.83 7.85 8.89
CA LEU A 78 30.58 8.53 9.25
C LEU A 78 29.92 7.86 10.46
N LEU A 79 29.76 6.54 10.42
CA LEU A 79 29.04 5.80 11.45
C LEU A 79 29.76 5.80 12.80
N ASP A 80 31.08 5.68 12.78
CA ASP A 80 31.92 5.75 13.97
C ASP A 80 31.83 7.12 14.65
N ARG A 81 31.95 8.21 13.89
CA ARG A 81 31.89 9.59 14.42
C ARG A 81 30.56 9.94 15.10
N TYR A 82 29.45 9.35 14.64
CA TYR A 82 28.12 9.62 15.20
C TYR A 82 27.58 8.48 16.06
N GLY A 83 28.36 7.41 16.28
CA GLY A 83 27.93 6.22 17.03
C GLY A 83 26.67 5.58 16.47
N ALA A 84 26.56 5.44 15.13
CA ALA A 84 25.38 4.93 14.45
C ALA A 84 25.57 3.49 13.93
N ARG A 85 24.68 2.58 14.30
CA ARG A 85 24.69 1.18 13.88
C ARG A 85 24.16 1.03 12.45
N MET A 86 24.82 0.23 11.62
CA MET A 86 24.33 -0.17 10.30
C MET A 86 23.55 -1.49 10.38
N ARG A 87 22.41 -1.56 9.70
CA ARG A 87 21.74 -2.82 9.35
C ARG A 87 21.55 -2.88 7.85
N VAL A 88 21.80 -4.04 7.25
CA VAL A 88 21.54 -4.28 5.82
C VAL A 88 20.36 -5.23 5.71
N LEU A 89 19.29 -4.81 5.03
CA LEU A 89 17.98 -5.46 5.06
C LEU A 89 17.51 -5.81 3.64
N GLY A 90 17.11 -7.06 3.42
CA GLY A 90 16.53 -7.58 2.18
C GLY A 90 16.90 -9.04 1.94
N ARG A 91 16.77 -9.53 0.71
CA ARG A 91 17.14 -10.91 0.34
C ARG A 91 18.63 -10.99 0.04
N LEU A 92 19.43 -11.05 1.10
CA LEU A 92 20.88 -11.10 1.00
C LEU A 92 21.36 -12.41 0.34
N GLU A 93 20.57 -13.47 0.42
CA GLU A 93 20.81 -14.77 -0.22
C GLU A 93 20.95 -14.70 -1.74
N LEU A 94 20.49 -13.60 -2.37
CA LEU A 94 20.64 -13.36 -3.81
C LEU A 94 22.00 -12.76 -4.19
N LEU A 95 22.83 -12.42 -3.21
CA LEU A 95 24.10 -11.75 -3.40
C LEU A 95 25.26 -12.75 -3.43
N GLU A 96 26.32 -12.39 -4.15
CA GLU A 96 27.57 -13.16 -4.19
C GLU A 96 28.27 -13.14 -2.83
N GLU A 97 29.07 -14.18 -2.56
CA GLU A 97 29.75 -14.39 -1.27
C GLU A 97 30.64 -13.20 -0.85
N ASP A 98 31.36 -12.59 -1.79
CA ASP A 98 32.20 -11.41 -1.50
C ASP A 98 31.37 -10.20 -1.02
N MET A 99 30.18 -10.00 -1.58
CA MET A 99 29.25 -8.97 -1.13
C MET A 99 28.72 -9.30 0.28
N LEU A 100 28.40 -10.56 0.56
CA LEU A 100 27.96 -11.00 1.89
C LEU A 100 29.04 -10.76 2.95
N LEU A 101 30.29 -11.12 2.66
CA LEU A 101 31.44 -10.85 3.54
C LEU A 101 31.63 -9.35 3.79
N THR A 102 31.44 -8.53 2.76
CA THR A 102 31.52 -7.07 2.86
C THR A 102 30.41 -6.51 3.77
N ILE A 103 29.18 -6.99 3.61
CA ILE A 103 28.05 -6.63 4.47
C ILE A 103 28.34 -7.00 5.92
N GLN A 104 28.74 -8.25 6.16
CA GLN A 104 29.05 -8.75 7.50
C GLN A 104 30.13 -7.89 8.18
N ARG A 105 31.23 -7.60 7.48
CA ARG A 105 32.30 -6.73 7.99
C ARG A 105 31.79 -5.34 8.34
N ALA A 106 30.94 -4.75 7.51
CA ALA A 106 30.39 -3.42 7.75
C ALA A 106 29.40 -3.40 8.94
N THR A 107 28.54 -4.41 9.08
CA THR A 107 27.57 -4.51 10.18
C THR A 107 28.26 -4.82 11.51
N ASP A 108 29.22 -5.75 11.54
CA ASP A 108 29.91 -6.16 12.76
C ASP A 108 30.70 -5.00 13.38
N ARG A 109 31.37 -4.19 12.55
CA ARG A 109 32.10 -2.99 13.01
C ARG A 109 31.21 -1.99 13.75
N THR A 110 29.93 -1.95 13.43
CA THR A 110 28.99 -0.93 13.95
C THR A 110 27.97 -1.52 14.93
N ARG A 111 28.04 -2.84 15.22
CA ARG A 111 27.05 -3.58 16.00
C ARG A 111 26.86 -3.04 17.42
N ASN A 112 27.95 -2.60 18.05
CA ASN A 112 27.99 -2.15 19.44
C ASN A 112 27.83 -0.62 19.57
N TYR A 113 27.55 0.08 18.47
CA TYR A 113 27.28 1.52 18.52
C TYR A 113 25.91 1.83 19.14
N GLY A 114 25.67 3.12 19.41
CA GLY A 114 24.56 3.62 20.21
C GLY A 114 23.18 3.45 19.56
N ASN A 115 22.23 4.28 19.99
CA ASN A 115 20.82 4.17 19.63
C ASN A 115 20.46 4.70 18.23
N LYS A 116 21.43 5.21 17.47
CA LYS A 116 21.21 5.68 16.08
C LYS A 116 21.37 4.52 15.11
N ILE A 117 20.46 4.38 14.15
CA ILE A 117 20.45 3.24 13.22
C ILE A 117 20.30 3.73 11.77
N ILE A 118 21.13 3.17 10.89
CA ILE A 118 21.00 3.30 9.44
C ILE A 118 20.62 1.96 8.84
N ASN A 119 19.40 1.89 8.29
CA ASN A 119 18.93 0.75 7.53
C ASN A 119 19.26 0.92 6.06
N VAL A 120 20.05 0.00 5.52
CA VAL A 120 20.39 -0.05 4.11
C VAL A 120 19.58 -1.17 3.47
N TYR A 121 18.56 -0.80 2.70
CA TYR A 121 17.74 -1.78 1.99
C TYR A 121 18.43 -2.22 0.70
N PHE A 122 18.81 -3.50 0.63
CA PHE A 122 19.60 -4.11 -0.44
C PHE A 122 18.96 -5.43 -0.86
N SER A 123 18.81 -5.63 -2.18
CA SER A 123 18.06 -6.76 -2.76
C SER A 123 16.68 -6.87 -2.11
N TYR A 124 16.02 -5.72 -2.03
CA TYR A 124 14.77 -5.56 -1.30
C TYR A 124 13.60 -5.17 -2.23
N THR A 125 12.42 -5.70 -1.94
CA THR A 125 11.12 -5.15 -2.32
C THR A 125 10.13 -5.37 -1.16
N SER A 126 9.15 -4.49 -1.02
CA SER A 126 8.22 -4.55 0.11
C SER A 126 7.25 -5.72 0.03
N ARG A 127 6.77 -6.09 -1.17
CA ARG A 127 5.95 -7.29 -1.33
C ARG A 127 6.70 -8.57 -0.97
N ASP A 128 7.98 -8.66 -1.31
CA ASP A 128 8.83 -9.79 -0.91
C ASP A 128 9.05 -9.82 0.61
N GLU A 129 9.30 -8.67 1.24
CA GLU A 129 9.36 -8.55 2.71
C GLU A 129 8.06 -9.00 3.37
N ILE A 130 6.90 -8.53 2.89
CA ILE A 130 5.59 -8.92 3.44
C ILE A 130 5.37 -10.43 3.27
N ALA A 131 5.69 -10.99 2.10
CA ALA A 131 5.61 -12.44 1.87
C ALA A 131 6.53 -13.22 2.81
N GLY A 132 7.75 -12.71 3.05
CA GLY A 132 8.69 -13.25 4.03
C GLY A 132 8.13 -13.23 5.46
N ALA A 133 7.52 -12.11 5.88
CA ALA A 133 6.92 -11.97 7.21
C ALA A 133 5.73 -12.93 7.40
N ILE A 134 4.89 -13.10 6.37
CA ILE A 134 3.80 -14.09 6.37
C ILE A 134 4.39 -15.51 6.50
N ARG A 135 5.40 -15.84 5.69
CA ARG A 135 6.06 -17.16 5.72
C ARG A 135 6.68 -17.47 7.07
N GLN A 136 7.38 -16.51 7.68
CA GLN A 136 7.97 -16.66 9.02
C GLN A 136 6.89 -16.83 10.10
N THR A 137 5.82 -16.04 10.03
CA THR A 137 4.68 -16.17 10.96
C THR A 137 4.06 -17.55 10.89
N VAL A 138 3.79 -18.03 9.68
CA VAL A 138 3.21 -19.35 9.43
C VAL A 138 4.15 -20.48 9.86
N ALA A 139 5.46 -20.34 9.64
CA ALA A 139 6.45 -21.31 10.08
C ALA A 139 6.52 -21.45 11.61
N GLY A 140 6.33 -20.33 12.34
CA GLY A 140 6.30 -20.30 13.80
C GLY A 140 4.97 -20.72 14.45
N CYS A 141 3.92 -20.98 13.67
CA CYS A 141 2.61 -21.35 14.20
C CYS A 141 2.59 -22.80 14.71
N LYS A 142 2.16 -23.00 15.96
CA LYS A 142 1.97 -24.34 16.55
C LYS A 142 0.56 -24.86 16.32
N ILE A 143 0.43 -26.18 16.37
CA ILE A 143 -0.85 -26.91 16.33
C ILE A 143 -1.55 -26.70 17.68
N PRO A 144 -2.81 -26.26 17.74
CA PRO A 144 -3.64 -26.47 18.92
C PRO A 144 -3.78 -27.97 19.08
N VAL A 145 -3.18 -28.56 20.12
CA VAL A 145 -3.53 -29.93 20.49
C VAL A 145 -5.00 -29.86 20.90
N GLU A 146 -5.89 -30.49 20.14
CA GLU A 146 -7.28 -30.66 20.53
C GLU A 146 -7.26 -31.38 21.89
N ALA A 147 -7.66 -30.66 22.93
CA ALA A 147 -7.86 -31.23 24.26
C ALA A 147 -9.22 -31.92 24.30
N ASP A 148 -9.44 -32.86 23.39
CA ASP A 148 -10.60 -33.74 23.38
C ASP A 148 -10.06 -35.17 23.17
N ASN A 149 -10.42 -36.08 24.08
CA ASN A 149 -10.12 -37.54 24.12
C ASN A 149 -9.07 -38.07 25.15
N VAL A 150 -8.90 -37.45 26.34
CA VAL A 150 -8.16 -38.12 27.44
C VAL A 150 -9.02 -38.40 28.69
N ILE A 151 -10.33 -38.11 28.67
CA ILE A 151 -11.17 -38.32 29.87
C ILE A 151 -11.80 -39.73 29.96
N ASP A 152 -11.86 -40.52 28.88
CA ASP A 152 -12.54 -41.83 28.94
C ASP A 152 -11.66 -43.03 29.35
N ASP A 153 -10.32 -42.91 29.32
CA ASP A 153 -9.42 -44.02 29.67
C ASP A 153 -9.00 -44.04 31.16
N LEU A 154 -9.29 -42.99 31.93
CA LEU A 154 -8.91 -42.91 33.36
C LEU A 154 -10.06 -43.24 34.34
N VAL A 155 -11.30 -43.38 33.86
CA VAL A 155 -12.46 -43.72 34.71
C VAL A 155 -12.68 -45.23 34.81
N ARG A 156 -12.00 -46.06 34.00
CA ARG A 156 -12.27 -47.49 33.94
C ARG A 156 -11.43 -48.38 34.86
N ASP A 157 -10.40 -47.83 35.53
CA ASP A 157 -9.43 -48.64 36.29
C ASP A 157 -9.32 -48.32 37.80
N SER A 158 -10.21 -47.49 38.34
CA SER A 158 -10.22 -47.14 39.78
C SER A 158 -11.36 -47.81 40.57
N SER A 159 -11.69 -49.05 40.21
CA SER A 159 -12.54 -49.92 41.03
C SER A 159 -11.72 -51.01 41.73
N THR A 160 -10.68 -50.62 42.48
CA THR A 160 -10.17 -51.49 43.55
C THR A 160 -9.44 -50.74 44.69
N LYS A 161 -10.01 -50.88 45.90
CA LYS A 161 -9.38 -50.91 47.23
C LYS A 161 -8.88 -49.59 47.88
N ARG A 162 -9.71 -49.19 48.86
CA ARG A 162 -9.41 -48.98 50.29
C ARG A 162 -8.39 -47.90 50.69
N SER A 163 -8.98 -46.82 51.22
CA SER A 163 -8.70 -46.20 52.53
C SER A 163 -7.24 -45.96 52.91
N HIS A 164 -6.86 -44.69 53.07
CA HIS A 164 -6.38 -44.12 54.33
C HIS A 164 -6.43 -42.59 54.25
N SER A 165 -7.10 -41.99 55.22
CA SER A 165 -7.26 -40.56 55.46
C SER A 165 -5.96 -39.95 55.97
N ILE A 166 -5.45 -38.92 55.27
CA ILE A 166 -4.49 -37.97 55.83
C ILE A 166 -5.05 -36.57 55.60
N ASN A 167 -5.47 -35.94 56.69
CA ASN A 167 -5.78 -34.51 56.77
C ASN A 167 -4.51 -33.70 56.52
N LEU A 168 -4.56 -32.75 55.58
CA LEU A 168 -3.55 -31.71 55.43
C LEU A 168 -4.24 -30.32 55.43
N ASP A 169 -3.58 -29.45 56.19
CA ASP A 169 -3.96 -28.15 56.73
C ASP A 169 -4.53 -27.12 55.71
N PRO A 170 -5.57 -26.31 56.02
CA PRO A 170 -6.14 -25.33 55.09
C PRO A 170 -5.32 -24.04 54.88
N ASN A 171 -4.16 -23.87 55.54
CA ASN A 171 -3.43 -22.60 55.56
C ASN A 171 -2.05 -22.67 54.89
N LEU A 172 -2.00 -23.19 53.66
CA LEU A 172 -0.82 -23.06 52.78
C LEU A 172 -1.16 -22.37 51.45
N TYR A 173 -2.05 -21.37 51.50
CA TYR A 173 -2.35 -20.46 50.41
C TYR A 173 -1.99 -19.03 50.81
N ASP A 174 -0.69 -18.70 50.82
CA ASP A 174 -0.22 -17.33 50.56
C ASP A 174 1.29 -17.30 50.28
N GLY A 175 1.72 -17.67 49.06
CA GLY A 175 3.15 -17.68 48.77
C GLY A 175 3.63 -17.99 47.35
N LEU A 176 2.75 -18.32 46.38
CA LEU A 176 3.19 -18.75 45.04
C LEU A 176 2.74 -17.85 43.88
N GLU A 177 2.30 -16.61 44.14
CA GLU A 177 1.84 -15.72 43.06
C GLU A 177 2.77 -14.53 42.73
N LYS A 178 3.98 -14.45 43.30
CA LYS A 178 4.92 -13.36 42.98
C LYS A 178 6.36 -13.84 42.82
N LYS A 179 6.62 -14.79 41.92
CA LYS A 179 7.98 -15.10 41.46
C LYS A 179 8.00 -15.91 40.16
N SER A 180 7.40 -15.37 39.10
CA SER A 180 7.72 -15.79 37.72
C SER A 180 7.52 -14.65 36.72
N LEU A 181 8.12 -13.50 37.02
CA LEU A 181 8.53 -12.54 36.00
C LEU A 181 10.05 -12.62 35.91
N ARG A 182 10.58 -13.33 34.91
CA ARG A 182 11.80 -13.01 34.14
C ARG A 182 12.17 -14.21 33.24
N VAL A 183 12.64 -13.86 32.04
CA VAL A 183 13.08 -14.69 30.90
C VAL A 183 11.95 -15.13 29.96
N GLY A 184 11.66 -14.27 28.98
CA GLY A 184 10.66 -14.50 27.94
C GLY A 184 11.04 -15.63 26.99
N HIS A 185 10.36 -16.77 27.14
CA HIS A 185 10.15 -17.67 26.01
C HIS A 185 9.07 -17.06 25.10
N PRO A 186 9.24 -17.05 23.77
CA PRO A 186 8.19 -16.59 22.88
C PRO A 186 6.93 -17.45 23.09
N MET A 187 5.84 -16.80 23.50
CA MET A 187 4.52 -17.41 23.56
C MET A 187 4.24 -18.12 22.24
N ALA A 188 3.78 -19.36 22.29
CA ALA A 188 3.43 -20.11 21.09
C ALA A 188 2.39 -19.33 20.28
N ILE A 189 2.66 -19.12 18.99
CA ILE A 189 1.75 -18.42 18.08
C ILE A 189 0.76 -19.45 17.55
N TYR A 190 -0.54 -19.21 17.75
CA TYR A 190 -1.62 -19.97 17.14
C TYR A 190 -2.28 -19.12 16.05
N PRO A 191 -2.87 -19.73 14.99
CA PRO A 191 -3.48 -18.98 13.89
C PRO A 191 -4.46 -17.89 14.35
N GLN A 192 -5.30 -18.16 15.35
CA GLN A 192 -6.26 -17.21 15.90
C GLN A 192 -5.62 -15.96 16.54
N ASN A 193 -4.38 -16.06 17.01
CA ASN A 193 -3.66 -15.00 17.71
C ASN A 193 -2.78 -14.15 16.79
N ILE A 194 -2.76 -14.41 15.48
CA ILE A 194 -2.00 -13.61 14.53
C ILE A 194 -2.65 -12.22 14.43
N THR A 195 -1.83 -11.19 14.60
CA THR A 195 -2.25 -9.78 14.54
C THR A 195 -1.37 -9.00 13.57
N THR A 196 -1.76 -7.75 13.28
CA THR A 196 -0.91 -6.80 12.54
C THR A 196 0.43 -6.56 13.23
N LYS A 197 0.47 -6.63 14.57
CA LYS A 197 1.71 -6.58 15.34
C LYS A 197 2.58 -7.81 15.08
N THR A 198 2.00 -9.01 15.05
CA THR A 198 2.74 -10.25 14.73
C THR A 198 3.43 -10.16 13.38
N LEU A 199 2.74 -9.68 12.35
CA LEU A 199 3.35 -9.47 11.03
C LEU A 199 4.39 -8.36 11.05
N THR A 200 4.14 -7.25 11.76
CA THR A 200 5.09 -6.13 11.89
C THR A 200 6.38 -6.55 12.59
N ASP A 201 6.30 -7.41 13.60
CA ASP A 201 7.46 -7.94 14.33
C ASP A 201 8.27 -8.94 13.50
N HIS A 202 7.73 -9.46 12.38
CA HIS A 202 8.45 -10.27 11.39
C HIS A 202 8.90 -9.49 10.14
N MET A 203 8.62 -8.17 10.05
CA MET A 203 9.20 -7.33 9.00
C MET A 203 10.70 -7.16 9.21
N LEU A 204 11.45 -6.84 8.17
CA LEU A 204 12.92 -6.75 8.24
C LEU A 204 13.39 -5.62 9.16
N ASN A 205 12.58 -4.57 9.33
CA ASN A 205 12.86 -3.46 10.23
C ASN A 205 12.20 -3.60 11.60
N ALA A 206 11.86 -4.82 12.04
CA ALA A 206 11.30 -5.07 13.35
C ALA A 206 12.16 -4.41 14.46
N GLY A 207 11.47 -3.81 15.44
CA GLY A 207 12.08 -3.04 16.53
C GLY A 207 12.30 -1.55 16.22
N ASP A 208 12.08 -1.11 14.98
CA ASP A 208 12.17 0.31 14.63
C ASP A 208 10.94 1.11 15.07
N PRO A 209 11.10 2.42 15.35
CA PRO A 209 9.95 3.29 15.50
C PRO A 209 9.16 3.39 14.18
N PRO A 210 7.86 3.77 14.26
CA PRO A 210 7.06 4.02 13.07
C PRO A 210 7.72 5.00 12.09
N LEU A 211 7.49 4.80 10.79
CA LEU A 211 8.05 5.65 9.75
C LEU A 211 7.33 7.01 9.70
N ASP A 212 8.02 8.09 10.02
CA ASP A 212 7.42 9.43 10.03
C ASP A 212 7.38 10.08 8.63
N LEU A 213 8.47 9.96 7.88
CA LEU A 213 8.69 10.68 6.63
C LEU A 213 9.35 9.76 5.58
N LEU A 214 8.74 9.66 4.41
CA LEU A 214 9.28 8.99 3.24
C LEU A 214 9.53 10.02 2.12
N ILE A 215 10.76 10.07 1.62
CA ILE A 215 11.16 10.98 0.54
C ILE A 215 11.61 10.16 -0.66
N ARG A 216 11.02 10.46 -1.83
CA ARG A 216 11.50 9.95 -3.11
C ARG A 216 11.79 11.11 -4.05
N THR A 217 13.05 11.23 -4.43
CA THR A 217 13.55 12.22 -5.38
C THR A 217 13.17 11.92 -6.83
N SER A 218 13.51 12.83 -7.74
CA SER A 218 13.35 12.75 -9.21
C SER A 218 11.94 12.96 -9.77
N GLY A 219 10.99 13.42 -8.95
CA GLY A 219 9.63 13.73 -9.41
C GLY A 219 8.84 12.51 -9.90
N ALA A 220 9.22 11.30 -9.50
CA ALA A 220 8.44 10.09 -9.75
C ALA A 220 7.43 9.93 -8.61
N HIS A 221 6.13 9.99 -8.92
CA HIS A 221 5.05 10.02 -7.94
C HIS A 221 4.55 8.62 -7.56
N ARG A 222 5.46 7.69 -7.29
CA ARG A 222 5.09 6.30 -6.90
C ARG A 222 6.02 5.79 -5.81
N LEU A 223 5.70 4.66 -5.19
CA LEU A 223 6.54 4.08 -4.13
C LEU A 223 7.63 3.13 -4.66
N SER A 224 7.42 2.51 -5.82
CA SER A 224 8.32 1.50 -6.41
C SER A 224 8.70 0.37 -5.44
N ASP A 225 7.66 -0.21 -4.83
CA ASP A 225 7.79 -1.36 -3.93
C ASP A 225 8.70 -1.12 -2.72
N PHE A 226 8.67 0.09 -2.15
CA PHE A 226 9.50 0.45 -1.00
C PHE A 226 8.66 0.78 0.22
N LEU A 227 8.88 0.02 1.30
CA LEU A 227 8.28 0.26 2.62
C LEU A 227 6.75 0.38 2.62
N LEU A 228 6.05 -0.39 1.77
CA LEU A 228 4.61 -0.29 1.59
C LEU A 228 3.88 -0.58 2.90
N TRP A 229 4.32 -1.62 3.65
CA TRP A 229 3.76 -1.94 4.97
C TRP A 229 4.00 -0.83 5.99
N GLN A 230 5.18 -0.22 5.97
CA GLN A 230 5.60 0.76 6.97
C GLN A 230 5.00 2.14 6.69
N CYS A 231 4.79 2.52 5.42
CA CYS A 231 4.35 3.87 5.04
C CYS A 231 2.83 4.08 4.98
N HIS A 232 2.03 3.04 5.17
CA HIS A 232 0.58 3.07 4.89
C HIS A 232 -0.26 3.92 5.86
N GLU A 233 0.22 4.22 7.07
CA GLU A 233 -0.62 4.83 8.12
C GLU A 233 -0.35 6.33 8.31
N LYS A 234 0.63 6.69 9.15
CA LYS A 234 0.88 8.07 9.59
C LYS A 234 2.03 8.73 8.83
N THR A 235 2.66 8.00 7.92
CA THR A 235 3.83 8.48 7.18
C THR A 235 3.46 9.60 6.23
N ARG A 236 4.25 10.67 6.28
CA ARG A 236 4.22 11.72 5.26
C ARG A 236 5.07 11.28 4.08
N ILE A 237 4.50 11.31 2.87
CA ILE A 237 5.24 10.96 1.65
C ILE A 237 5.48 12.22 0.84
N LEU A 238 6.73 12.45 0.41
CA LEU A 238 7.15 13.59 -0.39
C LEU A 238 7.83 13.14 -1.69
N PHE A 239 7.45 13.77 -2.80
CA PHE A 239 8.00 13.54 -4.13
C PHE A 239 8.69 14.80 -4.70
N PRO A 240 9.83 15.24 -4.13
CA PRO A 240 10.57 16.37 -4.70
C PRO A 240 11.05 16.04 -6.13
N GLU A 241 10.95 17.03 -7.02
CA GLU A 241 11.42 16.93 -8.41
C GLU A 241 12.95 16.84 -8.51
N THR A 242 13.67 17.36 -7.51
CA THR A 242 15.14 17.35 -7.43
C THR A 242 15.69 15.94 -7.61
N LEU A 243 16.70 15.79 -8.48
CA LEU A 243 17.42 14.52 -8.66
C LEU A 243 18.28 14.22 -7.43
N TRP A 244 18.49 12.94 -7.11
CA TRP A 244 19.22 12.57 -5.90
C TRP A 244 20.61 13.20 -5.75
N PRO A 245 21.47 13.28 -6.79
CA PRO A 245 22.77 13.94 -6.67
C PRO A 245 22.71 15.43 -6.30
N ASP A 246 21.61 16.12 -6.63
CA ASP A 246 21.36 17.53 -6.30
C ASP A 246 20.62 17.73 -4.96
N PHE A 247 20.16 16.64 -4.33
CA PHE A 247 19.39 16.72 -3.10
C PHE A 247 20.32 17.03 -1.92
N GLY A 248 20.25 18.28 -1.42
CA GLY A 248 21.14 18.78 -0.38
C GLY A 248 20.42 19.26 0.89
N ARG A 249 21.15 20.04 1.69
CA ARG A 249 20.66 20.59 2.98
C ARG A 249 19.34 21.34 2.87
N TRP A 250 19.13 22.12 1.80
CA TRP A 250 17.92 22.92 1.67
C TRP A 250 16.71 22.09 1.34
N GLN A 251 16.86 21.08 0.48
CA GLN A 251 15.77 20.16 0.16
C GLN A 251 15.40 19.31 1.38
N LEU A 252 16.38 18.85 2.16
CA LEU A 252 16.13 18.15 3.42
C LEU A 252 15.40 19.04 4.43
N PHE A 253 15.85 20.29 4.60
CA PHE A 253 15.18 21.27 5.46
C PHE A 253 13.73 21.51 5.04
N CYS A 254 13.48 21.71 3.74
CA CYS A 254 12.13 21.87 3.20
C CYS A 254 11.25 20.64 3.48
N ALA A 255 11.80 19.43 3.30
CA ALA A 255 11.09 18.18 3.58
C ALA A 255 10.71 18.04 5.06
N ILE A 256 11.65 18.30 5.98
CA ILE A 256 11.40 18.27 7.43
C ILE A 256 10.35 19.33 7.82
N ARG A 257 10.47 20.55 7.29
CA ARG A 257 9.51 21.63 7.57
C ARG A 257 8.11 21.29 7.05
N GLU A 258 8.01 20.63 5.90
CA GLU A 258 6.74 20.18 5.37
C GLU A 258 6.11 19.09 6.25
N TRP A 259 6.92 18.14 6.72
CA TRP A 259 6.49 17.13 7.70
C TRP A 259 5.99 17.78 9.00
N GLN A 260 6.78 18.67 9.62
CA GLN A 260 6.40 19.37 10.86
C GLN A 260 5.08 20.15 10.72
N ARG A 261 4.89 20.85 9.60
CA ARG A 261 3.63 21.56 9.30
C ARG A 261 2.44 20.61 9.18
N GLY A 262 2.67 19.38 8.71
CA GLY A 262 1.65 18.33 8.65
C GLY A 262 1.23 17.88 10.04
N GLU A 263 2.18 17.65 10.93
CA GLU A 263 1.93 17.17 12.29
C GLU A 263 1.25 18.22 13.17
N GLN A 264 1.65 19.49 13.07
CA GLN A 264 0.99 20.59 13.80
C GLN A 264 -0.49 20.73 13.46
N LYS A 265 -0.86 20.48 12.19
CA LYS A 265 -2.27 20.50 11.77
C LYS A 265 -3.07 19.35 12.35
N LEU A 266 -2.49 18.15 12.46
CA LEU A 266 -3.15 17.01 13.11
C LEU A 266 -3.41 17.28 14.59
N MET A 267 -2.41 17.85 15.29
CA MET A 267 -2.54 18.22 16.70
C MET A 267 -3.61 19.30 16.91
N ALA A 268 -3.69 20.30 16.03
CA ALA A 268 -4.70 21.35 16.06
C ALA A 268 -6.12 20.88 15.67
N ASP A 269 -6.26 19.81 14.89
CA ASP A 269 -7.58 19.21 14.59
C ASP A 269 -8.09 18.32 15.73
N SER A 270 -7.16 17.76 16.53
CA SER A 270 -7.49 17.00 17.75
C SER A 270 -7.80 17.89 18.96
N SER A 271 -7.25 19.11 19.01
CA SER A 271 -7.52 20.10 20.06
C SER A 271 -8.28 21.28 19.47
N LYS A 272 -9.60 21.35 19.69
CA LYS A 272 -10.39 22.54 19.33
C LYS A 272 -9.81 23.77 20.04
N LYS A 273 -9.04 24.59 19.31
CA LYS A 273 -8.91 26.06 19.42
C LYS A 273 -7.90 26.58 18.37
N SER A 274 -8.37 27.46 17.48
CA SER A 274 -7.52 28.42 16.75
C SER A 274 -7.55 29.76 17.50
N PRO A 275 -6.61 30.72 17.32
CA PRO A 275 -6.25 31.30 16.01
C PRO A 275 -4.78 31.77 15.84
N PHE A 276 -4.38 32.08 14.58
CA PHE A 276 -3.80 33.37 14.08
C PHE A 276 -2.81 33.24 12.89
N ARG A 277 -2.79 34.30 12.05
CA ARG A 277 -2.33 34.50 10.64
C ARG A 277 -0.79 34.65 10.47
N TRP A 278 -0.18 34.57 9.26
CA TRP A 278 0.06 35.68 8.30
C TRP A 278 0.38 35.24 6.83
N ARG A 279 0.25 36.24 5.94
CA ARG A 279 0.25 36.35 4.45
C ARG A 279 1.57 36.04 3.71
N CYS A 280 1.50 35.52 2.48
CA CYS A 280 1.65 36.28 1.21
C CYS A 280 1.65 35.38 -0.06
N HIS A 281 1.23 36.02 -1.17
CA HIS A 281 1.07 35.58 -2.57
C HIS A 281 -0.10 34.65 -2.91
N ASP A 282 -1.20 35.24 -3.40
CA ASP A 282 -2.27 34.51 -4.13
C ASP A 282 -3.19 35.47 -4.92
N VAL A 283 -2.63 36.19 -5.93
CA VAL A 283 -3.42 37.05 -6.84
C VAL A 283 -3.67 36.40 -8.20
N PHE A 284 -3.05 35.26 -8.51
CA PHE A 284 -3.13 34.67 -9.85
C PHE A 284 -4.23 33.61 -10.05
N ASP A 285 -4.73 32.96 -9.00
CA ASP A 285 -5.68 31.85 -9.14
C ASP A 285 -7.16 32.26 -9.10
N GLN A 286 -7.48 33.52 -8.79
CA GLN A 286 -8.88 33.99 -8.73
C GLN A 286 -9.50 34.34 -10.09
N ILE A 287 -8.73 34.48 -11.16
CA ILE A 287 -9.25 34.91 -12.47
C ILE A 287 -9.82 33.75 -13.31
N LEU A 288 -9.67 32.48 -12.88
CA LEU A 288 -10.18 31.32 -13.62
C LEU A 288 -11.34 30.57 -12.95
N ALA A 289 -11.88 31.09 -11.84
CA ALA A 289 -13.04 30.51 -11.16
C ALA A 289 -14.37 31.00 -11.80
N ILE A 290 -14.54 30.79 -13.10
CA ILE A 290 -15.86 30.84 -13.75
C ILE A 290 -16.64 29.58 -13.29
N PRO A 291 -17.93 29.68 -12.93
CA PRO A 291 -18.73 28.51 -12.61
C PRO A 291 -18.99 27.70 -13.89
N ILE A 292 -18.08 26.78 -14.23
CA ILE A 292 -18.30 25.78 -15.28
C ILE A 292 -19.18 24.65 -14.70
N ASN A 293 -20.42 24.98 -14.34
CA ASN A 293 -21.46 23.96 -14.10
C ASN A 293 -22.34 23.74 -15.33
N HIS A 294 -22.05 24.38 -16.47
CA HIS A 294 -22.93 24.34 -17.64
C HIS A 294 -22.46 23.54 -18.86
N ARG A 295 -21.27 22.90 -18.87
CA ARG A 295 -20.81 22.14 -20.06
C ARG A 295 -19.96 20.88 -19.80
N CYS A 296 -20.14 20.15 -18.70
CA CYS A 296 -19.57 18.79 -18.59
C CYS A 296 -20.52 17.78 -19.27
N THR A 297 -20.48 17.71 -20.59
CA THR A 297 -21.17 16.68 -21.39
C THR A 297 -20.21 15.55 -21.75
N LEU A 298 -20.72 14.35 -22.07
CA LEU A 298 -19.92 13.23 -22.57
C LEU A 298 -18.90 13.67 -23.65
N LYS A 299 -19.37 14.46 -24.64
CA LYS A 299 -18.54 14.96 -25.75
C LYS A 299 -17.42 15.91 -25.29
N SER A 300 -17.68 16.76 -24.28
CA SER A 300 -16.67 17.68 -23.76
C SER A 300 -15.53 16.94 -23.07
N ILE A 301 -15.86 15.93 -22.25
CA ILE A 301 -14.86 15.13 -21.54
C ILE A 301 -14.01 14.35 -22.55
N GLN A 302 -14.65 13.71 -23.53
CA GLN A 302 -13.95 13.01 -24.62
C GLN A 302 -13.04 13.93 -25.43
N LYS A 303 -13.40 15.21 -25.59
CA LYS A 303 -12.55 16.20 -26.24
C LYS A 303 -11.34 16.55 -25.38
N ASP A 304 -11.53 16.76 -24.09
CA ASP A 304 -10.47 17.13 -23.15
C ASP A 304 -9.40 16.03 -23.05
N ILE A 305 -9.81 14.77 -23.10
CA ILE A 305 -8.88 13.63 -23.02
C ILE A 305 -8.27 13.21 -24.36
N LYS A 306 -8.70 13.78 -25.49
CA LYS A 306 -8.27 13.35 -26.83
C LYS A 306 -6.75 13.45 -27.04
N GLY A 307 -6.08 14.35 -26.33
CA GLY A 307 -4.61 14.51 -26.37
C GLY A 307 -3.84 13.56 -25.46
N LEU A 308 -4.51 12.75 -24.64
CA LEU A 308 -3.86 11.80 -23.74
C LEU A 308 -3.53 10.52 -24.50
N HIS A 309 -2.25 10.17 -24.57
CA HIS A 309 -1.79 8.95 -25.22
C HIS A 309 -2.06 7.67 -24.38
N ARG A 310 -2.39 7.83 -23.09
CA ARG A 310 -2.64 6.74 -22.15
C ARG A 310 -3.66 7.16 -21.10
N LEU A 311 -4.52 6.22 -20.71
CA LEU A 311 -5.47 6.33 -19.62
C LEU A 311 -5.28 5.19 -18.62
N PRO A 312 -5.64 5.38 -17.33
CA PRO A 312 -5.59 4.30 -16.36
C PRO A 312 -6.71 3.29 -16.64
N GLU A 313 -6.41 2.00 -16.58
CA GLU A 313 -7.43 0.94 -16.64
C GLU A 313 -8.18 0.88 -15.31
N HIS A 314 -7.44 1.14 -14.22
CA HIS A 314 -7.95 1.17 -12.86
C HIS A 314 -7.55 2.46 -12.14
N LEU A 315 -8.56 3.27 -11.79
CA LEU A 315 -8.40 4.51 -11.04
C LEU A 315 -8.85 4.33 -9.59
N SER A 316 -7.96 4.60 -8.63
CA SER A 316 -8.32 4.64 -7.21
C SER A 316 -8.34 6.06 -6.68
N VAL A 317 -9.21 6.33 -5.69
CA VAL A 317 -9.31 7.63 -5.04
C VAL A 317 -9.45 7.48 -3.52
N ILE A 318 -8.69 8.28 -2.77
CA ILE A 318 -8.81 8.46 -1.33
C ILE A 318 -9.58 9.75 -1.04
N PHE A 319 -10.74 9.62 -0.40
CA PHE A 319 -11.53 10.76 0.04
C PHE A 319 -11.14 11.21 1.45
N SER A 320 -10.85 12.51 1.60
CA SER A 320 -10.67 13.15 2.91
C SER A 320 -12.02 13.74 3.38
N LEU A 321 -12.82 12.96 4.12
CA LEU A 321 -14.12 13.42 4.61
C LEU A 321 -13.98 14.31 5.85
N GLY A 322 -14.76 15.39 5.88
CA GLY A 322 -14.98 16.20 7.08
C GLY A 322 -16.06 15.60 7.98
N LYS A 323 -16.01 15.92 9.28
CA LYS A 323 -17.00 15.51 10.30
C LYS A 323 -18.29 16.35 10.25
N GLU A 324 -18.89 16.51 9.08
CA GLU A 324 -20.13 17.29 8.90
C GLU A 324 -21.35 16.37 8.74
N GLU A 325 -22.54 16.84 9.12
CA GLU A 325 -23.80 16.07 9.10
C GLU A 325 -24.17 15.57 7.69
N ASP A 326 -23.88 16.34 6.63
CA ASP A 326 -24.14 15.97 5.22
C ASP A 326 -22.98 15.21 4.53
N SER A 327 -21.97 14.79 5.29
CA SER A 327 -20.75 14.17 4.72
C SER A 327 -21.03 12.96 3.82
N MET A 328 -22.01 12.14 4.18
CA MET A 328 -22.34 10.90 3.44
C MET A 328 -22.92 11.18 2.05
N ARG A 329 -23.92 12.07 1.95
CA ARG A 329 -24.55 12.43 0.67
C ARG A 329 -23.54 13.07 -0.28
N ARG A 330 -22.72 13.98 0.24
CA ARG A 330 -21.65 14.64 -0.52
C ARG A 330 -20.60 13.65 -1.01
N LEU A 331 -20.25 12.64 -0.20
CA LEU A 331 -19.33 11.59 -0.61
C LEU A 331 -19.89 10.77 -1.76
N MET A 332 -21.15 10.33 -1.65
CA MET A 332 -21.81 9.57 -2.72
C MET A 332 -21.89 10.37 -4.02
N ASP A 333 -22.22 11.66 -3.93
CA ASP A 333 -22.26 12.56 -5.09
C ASP A 333 -20.88 12.72 -5.73
N GLN A 334 -19.82 12.88 -4.93
CA GLN A 334 -18.44 12.95 -5.43
C GLN A 334 -17.98 11.63 -6.08
N VAL A 335 -18.34 10.48 -5.49
CA VAL A 335 -18.07 9.17 -6.09
C VAL A 335 -18.80 9.05 -7.43
N ALA A 336 -20.07 9.45 -7.49
CA ALA A 336 -20.87 9.40 -8.70
C ALA A 336 -20.31 10.32 -9.80
N ASP A 337 -19.89 11.54 -9.45
CA ASP A 337 -19.23 12.46 -10.38
C ASP A 337 -17.95 11.86 -10.97
N MET A 338 -17.08 11.30 -10.12
CA MET A 338 -15.84 10.68 -10.57
C MET A 338 -16.06 9.45 -11.45
N VAL A 339 -17.03 8.60 -11.10
CA VAL A 339 -17.39 7.44 -11.92
C VAL A 339 -17.95 7.91 -13.27
N ALA A 340 -18.79 8.94 -13.29
CA ALA A 340 -19.32 9.50 -14.53
C ALA A 340 -18.21 10.09 -15.41
N TRP A 341 -17.31 10.89 -14.84
CA TRP A 341 -16.18 11.46 -15.58
C TRP A 341 -15.23 10.39 -16.11
N GLY A 342 -14.89 9.41 -15.28
CA GLY A 342 -14.03 8.30 -15.67
C GLY A 342 -14.68 7.43 -16.75
N ALA A 343 -15.96 7.10 -16.62
CA ALA A 343 -16.71 6.37 -17.64
C ALA A 343 -16.72 7.11 -18.99
N CYS A 344 -16.96 8.42 -18.95
CA CYS A 344 -16.90 9.28 -20.15
C CYS A 344 -15.50 9.30 -20.77
N ALA A 345 -14.45 9.23 -19.94
CA ALA A 345 -13.06 9.15 -20.37
C ALA A 345 -12.64 7.75 -20.85
N GLY A 346 -13.43 6.70 -20.56
CA GLY A 346 -13.10 5.30 -20.91
C GLY A 346 -12.44 4.49 -19.78
N VAL A 347 -12.37 5.02 -18.56
CA VAL A 347 -11.98 4.28 -17.36
C VAL A 347 -13.16 3.46 -16.87
N LEU A 348 -12.99 2.14 -16.75
CA LEU A 348 -14.08 1.21 -16.40
C LEU A 348 -13.94 0.62 -15.00
N THR A 349 -12.79 0.73 -14.36
CA THR A 349 -12.55 0.17 -13.02
C THR A 349 -12.16 1.27 -12.04
N PHE A 350 -12.88 1.32 -10.92
CA PHE A 350 -12.68 2.32 -9.88
C PHE A 350 -12.51 1.66 -8.51
N SER A 351 -11.59 2.18 -7.69
CA SER A 351 -11.52 1.86 -6.27
C SER A 351 -11.69 3.11 -5.42
N VAL A 352 -12.71 3.14 -4.58
CA VAL A 352 -12.97 4.24 -3.65
C VAL A 352 -12.56 3.82 -2.26
N TYR A 353 -11.60 4.54 -1.70
CA TYR A 353 -11.17 4.34 -0.32
C TYR A 353 -11.83 5.38 0.61
N GLU A 354 -12.52 4.87 1.62
CA GLU A 354 -12.99 5.62 2.77
C GLU A 354 -12.53 4.90 4.04
N LYS A 355 -11.77 5.60 4.87
CA LYS A 355 -11.01 5.02 5.99
C LYS A 355 -11.85 4.13 6.92
N ASN A 356 -13.06 4.57 7.27
CA ASN A 356 -13.90 3.89 8.25
C ASN A 356 -14.79 2.80 7.65
N GLY A 357 -14.92 2.74 6.32
CA GLY A 357 -15.82 1.85 5.60
C GLY A 357 -17.29 2.25 5.66
N THR A 358 -17.64 3.51 5.94
CA THR A 358 -19.03 3.97 6.08
C THR A 358 -19.84 3.87 4.80
N LEU A 359 -19.18 3.84 3.63
CA LEU A 359 -19.85 3.64 2.33
C LEU A 359 -20.39 2.21 2.13
N LYS A 360 -19.74 1.19 2.71
CA LYS A 360 -20.02 -0.21 2.40
C LYS A 360 -21.47 -0.64 2.73
N PRO A 361 -22.07 -0.23 3.87
CA PRO A 361 -23.47 -0.54 4.15
C PRO A 361 -24.48 0.10 3.19
N TYR A 362 -24.09 1.17 2.47
CA TYR A 362 -24.98 1.94 1.60
C TYR A 362 -24.75 1.68 0.10
N MET A 363 -24.23 0.50 -0.26
CA MET A 363 -23.95 0.14 -1.67
C MET A 363 -25.18 0.30 -2.58
N GLN A 364 -26.38 -0.08 -2.12
CA GLN A 364 -27.62 0.08 -2.89
C GLN A 364 -27.94 1.55 -3.19
N MET A 365 -27.86 2.42 -2.19
CA MET A 365 -28.11 3.86 -2.36
C MET A 365 -27.04 4.49 -3.25
N LEU A 366 -25.78 4.11 -3.06
CA LEU A 366 -24.68 4.57 -3.92
C LEU A 366 -24.90 4.15 -5.38
N TYR A 367 -25.35 2.91 -5.64
CA TYR A 367 -25.68 2.46 -6.98
C TYR A 367 -26.74 3.33 -7.66
N GLN A 368 -27.80 3.69 -6.93
CA GLN A 368 -28.85 4.57 -7.45
C GLN A 368 -28.29 5.95 -7.82
N VAL A 369 -27.47 6.55 -6.94
CA VAL A 369 -26.85 7.86 -7.18
C VAL A 369 -25.91 7.82 -8.39
N VAL A 370 -25.04 6.79 -8.48
CA VAL A 370 -24.12 6.61 -9.60
C VAL A 370 -24.88 6.40 -10.91
N THR A 371 -25.91 5.55 -10.91
CA THR A 371 -26.70 5.25 -12.12
C THR A 371 -27.48 6.48 -12.60
N SER A 372 -28.11 7.20 -11.67
CA SER A 372 -28.79 8.47 -11.95
C SER A 372 -27.82 9.49 -12.55
N LYS A 373 -26.62 9.63 -11.97
CA LYS A 373 -25.58 10.51 -12.51
C LYS A 373 -25.15 10.08 -13.91
N LEU A 374 -24.90 8.79 -14.16
CA LEU A 374 -24.56 8.28 -15.49
C LEU A 374 -25.66 8.58 -16.52
N SER A 375 -26.94 8.43 -16.16
CA SER A 375 -28.06 8.77 -17.04
C SER A 375 -28.10 10.27 -17.40
N LEU A 376 -27.62 11.17 -16.53
CA LEU A 376 -27.49 12.59 -16.87
C LEU A 376 -26.41 12.85 -17.95
N TYR A 377 -25.33 12.07 -17.96
CA TYR A 377 -24.23 12.24 -18.92
C TYR A 377 -24.47 11.51 -20.26
N TYR A 378 -25.04 10.31 -20.20
CA TYR A 378 -25.31 9.46 -21.38
C TYR A 378 -26.73 9.62 -21.95
N GLY A 379 -27.64 10.27 -21.22
CA GLY A 379 -29.07 10.29 -21.52
C GLY A 379 -29.70 8.90 -21.35
N HIS A 380 -30.88 8.70 -21.92
CA HIS A 380 -31.56 7.39 -22.01
C HIS A 380 -30.98 6.50 -23.12
N SER A 381 -29.69 6.63 -23.43
CA SER A 381 -29.04 5.88 -24.51
C SER A 381 -28.80 4.43 -24.13
N LEU A 382 -28.99 3.51 -25.09
CA LEU A 382 -28.60 2.10 -25.00
C LEU A 382 -27.09 1.88 -24.79
N LYS A 383 -26.27 2.94 -24.85
CA LYS A 383 -24.82 2.92 -24.58
C LYS A 383 -24.44 3.19 -23.12
N GLN A 384 -25.41 3.39 -22.22
CA GLN A 384 -25.13 3.60 -20.81
C GLN A 384 -24.42 2.36 -20.21
N PRO A 385 -23.27 2.53 -19.54
CA PRO A 385 -22.56 1.42 -18.93
C PRO A 385 -23.31 0.84 -17.73
N VAL A 386 -23.26 -0.49 -17.57
CA VAL A 386 -23.83 -1.19 -16.41
C VAL A 386 -22.84 -1.13 -15.25
N VAL A 387 -23.30 -0.79 -14.05
CA VAL A 387 -22.43 -0.64 -12.87
C VAL A 387 -22.54 -1.89 -11.99
N ARG A 388 -21.42 -2.43 -11.51
CA ARG A 388 -21.39 -3.34 -10.36
C ARG A 388 -20.60 -2.70 -9.22
N ILE A 389 -21.07 -2.89 -7.99
CA ILE A 389 -20.37 -2.42 -6.78
C ILE A 389 -19.89 -3.63 -5.98
N LEU A 390 -18.61 -3.61 -5.63
CA LEU A 390 -17.92 -4.64 -4.86
C LEU A 390 -17.38 -4.02 -3.58
N ALA A 391 -17.34 -4.78 -2.48
CA ALA A 391 -16.64 -4.38 -1.28
C ALA A 391 -16.11 -5.62 -0.56
N PRO A 392 -14.85 -5.67 -0.11
CA PRO A 392 -14.37 -6.84 0.62
C PRO A 392 -15.23 -7.11 1.86
N HIS A 393 -15.47 -8.40 2.12
CA HIS A 393 -16.33 -8.91 3.19
C HIS A 393 -17.83 -8.52 3.08
N HIS A 394 -18.30 -8.03 1.93
CA HIS A 394 -19.70 -7.71 1.66
C HIS A 394 -20.12 -8.29 0.30
N GLY A 395 -21.38 -8.70 0.12
CA GLY A 395 -21.87 -9.23 -1.15
C GLY A 395 -21.71 -8.28 -2.35
N VAL A 396 -21.71 -8.82 -3.57
CA VAL A 396 -21.76 -7.99 -4.80
C VAL A 396 -23.14 -7.36 -4.91
N TYR A 397 -23.19 -6.04 -5.10
CA TYR A 397 -24.41 -5.36 -5.48
C TYR A 397 -24.41 -5.09 -6.99
N CYS A 398 -25.20 -5.88 -7.71
CA CYS A 398 -25.49 -5.69 -9.13
C CYS A 398 -26.97 -6.03 -9.35
N PRO A 399 -27.86 -5.05 -9.47
CA PRO A 399 -29.25 -5.35 -9.79
C PRO A 399 -29.33 -5.86 -11.23
N SER A 400 -30.11 -6.92 -11.46
CA SER A 400 -30.37 -7.45 -12.80
C SER A 400 -30.92 -6.32 -13.69
N PRO A 401 -30.46 -6.18 -14.94
CA PRO A 401 -30.99 -5.17 -15.84
C PRO A 401 -32.50 -5.36 -15.96
N ALA A 402 -33.25 -4.29 -15.69
CA ALA A 402 -34.69 -4.28 -15.90
C ALA A 402 -34.99 -4.71 -17.34
N GLN A 403 -35.98 -5.60 -17.50
CA GLN A 403 -36.51 -6.03 -18.78
C GLN A 403 -37.06 -4.80 -19.53
N SER A 404 -36.24 -4.18 -20.38
CA SER A 404 -36.72 -3.19 -21.34
C SER A 404 -36.08 -3.45 -22.70
N ALA A 405 -36.84 -4.20 -23.49
CA ALA A 405 -36.97 -4.20 -24.94
C ALA A 405 -35.72 -3.98 -25.81
N SER A 406 -35.39 -5.03 -26.55
CA SER A 406 -35.02 -4.99 -27.98
C SER A 406 -33.97 -3.94 -28.38
N GLU A 407 -32.69 -4.29 -28.26
CA GLU A 407 -31.70 -4.15 -29.34
C GLU A 407 -30.32 -4.68 -28.89
N LYS A 408 -29.61 -5.35 -29.81
CA LYS A 408 -28.31 -5.98 -29.59
C LYS A 408 -27.23 -4.90 -29.38
N VAL A 409 -26.84 -4.60 -28.14
CA VAL A 409 -25.69 -3.74 -27.86
C VAL A 409 -24.82 -4.34 -26.77
N ASN A 410 -23.54 -4.57 -27.07
CA ASN A 410 -22.51 -4.87 -26.07
C ASN A 410 -22.29 -3.63 -25.20
N SER A 411 -22.75 -3.64 -23.96
CA SER A 411 -22.48 -2.59 -22.98
C SER A 411 -21.24 -2.95 -22.14
N ASN A 412 -20.30 -1.99 -22.03
CA ASN A 412 -19.14 -2.14 -21.16
C ASN A 412 -19.56 -1.99 -19.70
N GLY A 413 -19.19 -2.95 -18.85
CA GLY A 413 -19.45 -2.88 -17.42
C GLY A 413 -18.45 -1.98 -16.67
N ILE A 414 -18.95 -1.12 -15.80
CA ILE A 414 -18.16 -0.39 -14.81
C ILE A 414 -18.09 -1.21 -13.53
N THR A 415 -16.89 -1.30 -12.95
CA THR A 415 -16.68 -1.88 -11.62
C THR A 415 -16.28 -0.82 -10.62
N LEU A 416 -17.01 -0.74 -9.51
CA LEU A 416 -16.70 0.14 -8.39
C LEU A 416 -16.37 -0.71 -7.14
N LEU A 417 -15.10 -0.73 -6.73
CA LEU A 417 -14.62 -1.41 -5.54
C LEU A 417 -14.55 -0.42 -4.35
N LEU A 418 -15.24 -0.71 -3.25
CA LEU A 418 -15.19 0.09 -2.03
C LEU A 418 -14.19 -0.50 -1.05
N LEU A 419 -13.21 0.30 -0.65
CA LEU A 419 -12.12 -0.06 0.26
C LEU A 419 -12.17 0.76 1.55
N SER A 420 -11.68 0.18 2.64
CA SER A 420 -11.46 0.84 3.93
C SER A 420 -10.16 0.40 4.60
N ALA A 421 -9.81 1.01 5.73
CA ALA A 421 -8.58 0.65 6.46
C ALA A 421 -8.55 -0.83 6.90
N ARG A 422 -9.73 -1.44 7.13
CA ARG A 422 -9.85 -2.88 7.43
C ARG A 422 -9.47 -3.75 6.24
N ASP A 423 -9.61 -3.24 5.01
CA ASP A 423 -9.22 -3.97 3.81
C ASP A 423 -7.70 -3.90 3.55
N GLY A 424 -6.95 -3.19 4.40
CA GLY A 424 -5.50 -3.05 4.29
C GLY A 424 -4.73 -4.15 5.00
N ARG A 425 -4.04 -3.81 6.09
CA ARG A 425 -3.16 -4.77 6.81
C ARG A 425 -3.93 -5.92 7.46
N GLU A 426 -5.16 -5.68 7.92
CA GLU A 426 -5.98 -6.73 8.53
C GLU A 426 -6.34 -7.83 7.53
N THR A 427 -6.58 -7.50 6.25
CA THR A 427 -6.75 -8.51 5.19
C THR A 427 -5.54 -9.44 5.08
N LEU A 428 -4.31 -8.90 5.20
CA LEU A 428 -3.10 -9.71 5.18
C LEU A 428 -2.96 -10.57 6.45
N VAL A 429 -3.46 -10.08 7.59
CA VAL A 429 -3.56 -10.88 8.82
C VAL A 429 -4.51 -12.05 8.60
N ASP A 430 -5.74 -11.82 8.16
CA ASP A 430 -6.74 -12.87 7.96
C ASP A 430 -6.33 -13.87 6.88
N LEU A 431 -5.65 -13.39 5.84
CA LEU A 431 -4.98 -14.24 4.86
C LEU A 431 -3.92 -15.14 5.53
N THR A 432 -3.06 -14.56 6.37
CA THR A 432 -2.02 -15.31 7.09
C THR A 432 -2.64 -16.38 7.99
N LYS A 433 -3.73 -16.06 8.70
CA LYS A 433 -4.48 -17.04 9.51
C LYS A 433 -5.00 -18.19 8.66
N SER A 434 -5.53 -17.89 7.48
CA SER A 434 -6.05 -18.88 6.55
C SER A 434 -4.94 -19.78 6.00
N ILE A 435 -3.82 -19.20 5.57
CA ILE A 435 -2.64 -19.95 5.10
C ILE A 435 -2.07 -20.83 6.23
N ALA A 436 -2.04 -20.33 7.48
CA ALA A 436 -1.59 -21.12 8.63
C ALA A 436 -2.49 -22.35 8.87
N LYS A 437 -3.82 -22.18 8.78
CA LYS A 437 -4.78 -23.30 8.88
C LYS A 437 -4.64 -24.30 7.74
N ILE A 438 -4.51 -23.83 6.50
CA ILE A 438 -4.30 -24.67 5.32
C ILE A 438 -3.00 -25.47 5.47
N ARG A 439 -1.91 -24.83 5.91
CA ARG A 439 -0.64 -25.52 6.15
C ARG A 439 -0.77 -26.65 7.17
N GLN A 440 -1.53 -26.43 8.23
CA GLN A 440 -1.75 -27.42 9.29
C GLN A 440 -2.54 -28.64 8.80
N THR A 441 -3.41 -28.47 7.80
CA THR A 441 -4.32 -29.51 7.28
C THR A 441 -3.80 -30.19 6.01
N GLU A 442 -3.29 -29.40 5.04
CA GLU A 442 -2.95 -29.83 3.68
C GLU A 442 -1.44 -29.91 3.41
N LYS A 443 -0.59 -29.82 4.45
CA LYS A 443 0.89 -29.88 4.37
C LYS A 443 1.52 -28.95 3.31
N LEU A 444 0.96 -27.76 3.09
CA LEU A 444 1.54 -26.74 2.18
C LEU A 444 3.01 -26.45 2.52
N PRO A 445 3.99 -26.62 1.61
CA PRO A 445 5.40 -26.26 1.83
C PRO A 445 5.62 -24.77 2.14
N LEU A 446 6.67 -24.42 2.92
CA LEU A 446 6.96 -23.00 3.23
C LEU A 446 7.42 -22.21 2.00
N ALA A 447 8.09 -22.89 1.08
CA ALA A 447 8.59 -22.29 -0.17
C ALA A 447 7.43 -21.77 -1.05
N ASP A 448 6.26 -22.41 -0.96
CA ASP A 448 5.09 -22.07 -1.77
C ASP A 448 4.36 -20.84 -1.24
N ILE A 449 4.68 -20.38 -0.02
CA ILE A 449 4.20 -19.10 0.51
C ILE A 449 5.03 -17.99 -0.13
N ASN A 450 4.67 -17.64 -1.36
CA ASN A 450 5.32 -16.63 -2.19
C ASN A 450 4.34 -15.51 -2.59
N ILE A 451 4.83 -14.54 -3.37
CA ILE A 451 4.05 -13.38 -3.80
C ILE A 451 2.87 -13.83 -4.66
N GLU A 452 3.06 -14.85 -5.50
CA GLU A 452 2.05 -15.40 -6.41
C GLU A 452 0.87 -16.01 -5.64
N LEU A 453 1.14 -16.80 -4.60
CA LEU A 453 0.09 -17.37 -3.74
C LEU A 453 -0.69 -16.27 -3.02
N ILE A 454 0.01 -15.29 -2.45
CA ILE A 454 -0.63 -14.15 -1.76
C ILE A 454 -1.49 -13.37 -2.74
N ASP A 455 -0.98 -13.11 -3.95
CA ASP A 455 -1.73 -12.45 -5.01
C ASP A 455 -2.96 -13.27 -5.39
N ALA A 456 -2.84 -14.58 -5.60
CA ALA A 456 -3.97 -15.45 -5.93
C ALA A 456 -5.05 -15.38 -4.85
N LYS A 457 -4.67 -15.51 -3.57
CA LYS A 457 -5.61 -15.46 -2.44
C LYS A 457 -6.23 -14.09 -2.20
N LEU A 458 -5.50 -13.00 -2.39
CA LEU A 458 -6.09 -11.66 -2.38
C LEU A 458 -7.03 -11.44 -3.56
N GLY A 459 -6.74 -12.07 -4.71
CA GLY A 459 -7.65 -12.13 -5.85
C GLY A 459 -8.95 -12.86 -5.50
N GLU A 460 -8.85 -14.02 -4.85
CA GLU A 460 -9.97 -14.81 -4.33
C GLU A 460 -10.83 -13.99 -3.36
N ILE A 461 -10.25 -13.27 -2.40
CA ILE A 461 -11.02 -12.44 -1.46
C ILE A 461 -11.85 -11.36 -2.19
N ASN A 462 -11.30 -10.81 -3.28
CA ASN A 462 -11.99 -9.84 -4.10
C ASN A 462 -12.98 -10.47 -5.11
N SER A 463 -12.86 -11.78 -5.41
CA SER A 463 -13.69 -12.49 -6.39
C SER A 463 -14.75 -13.42 -5.78
N HIS A 464 -14.53 -14.05 -4.61
CA HIS A 464 -15.44 -14.99 -3.93
C HIS A 464 -16.78 -14.39 -3.48
N LEU A 465 -17.01 -13.11 -3.76
CA LEU A 465 -18.32 -12.48 -3.71
C LEU A 465 -19.21 -12.85 -4.92
N SER A 466 -18.69 -13.60 -5.89
CA SER A 466 -19.41 -14.08 -7.08
C SER A 466 -20.10 -15.45 -6.95
N GLN A 467 -20.02 -16.14 -5.80
CA GLN A 467 -20.74 -17.40 -5.55
C GLN A 467 -22.25 -17.24 -5.28
N SER A 468 -22.90 -16.30 -5.95
CA SER A 468 -24.36 -16.29 -6.13
C SER A 468 -24.79 -16.06 -7.58
N ILE A 469 -23.90 -16.34 -8.55
CA ILE A 469 -24.27 -16.47 -9.96
C ILE A 469 -24.06 -17.93 -10.37
N PRO A 470 -25.11 -18.69 -10.72
CA PRO A 470 -24.96 -20.07 -11.15
C PRO A 470 -24.04 -20.18 -12.37
N ASN A 471 -23.02 -21.03 -12.25
CA ASN A 471 -22.22 -21.68 -13.29
C ASN A 471 -22.32 -21.10 -14.71
N LEU A 472 -21.38 -20.21 -15.05
CA LEU A 472 -21.09 -19.84 -16.44
C LEU A 472 -19.61 -19.71 -16.75
N TRP A 473 -18.75 -20.48 -16.08
CA TRP A 473 -17.32 -20.52 -16.38
C TRP A 473 -16.86 -21.97 -16.36
N ASN A 474 -17.25 -22.72 -17.37
CA ASN A 474 -16.70 -24.04 -17.64
C ASN A 474 -16.45 -24.17 -19.14
N TYR A 475 -15.20 -24.53 -19.46
CA TYR A 475 -14.67 -25.00 -20.75
C TYR A 475 -14.57 -24.02 -21.93
N THR A 476 -13.34 -23.59 -22.22
CA THR A 476 -12.85 -23.54 -23.61
C THR A 476 -11.41 -24.01 -23.67
N GLU A 477 -11.22 -25.32 -23.74
CA GLU A 477 -10.17 -25.94 -24.56
C GLU A 477 -10.75 -27.18 -25.25
N ASN A 478 -10.51 -27.22 -26.56
CA ASN A 478 -10.67 -28.31 -27.53
C ASN A 478 -12.05 -28.67 -28.14
N SER A 479 -11.93 -28.87 -29.46
CA SER A 479 -12.79 -29.56 -30.43
C SER A 479 -13.81 -28.72 -31.23
N SER A 480 -13.50 -28.64 -32.52
CA SER A 480 -14.38 -28.37 -33.63
C SER A 480 -15.55 -29.36 -33.68
N SER A 481 -16.80 -28.88 -33.73
CA SER A 481 -17.89 -29.41 -34.55
C SER A 481 -19.19 -28.61 -34.32
N TYR A 482 -20.09 -28.72 -35.29
CA TYR A 482 -21.25 -27.86 -35.53
C TYR A 482 -22.37 -27.86 -34.46
N SER A 483 -23.02 -26.70 -34.36
CA SER A 483 -24.48 -26.45 -34.31
C SER A 483 -25.21 -26.11 -33.01
N SER A 484 -26.17 -25.20 -33.22
CA SER A 484 -27.37 -24.85 -32.47
C SER A 484 -27.24 -23.83 -31.34
N GLY A 485 -28.11 -22.83 -31.39
CA GLY A 485 -27.94 -21.54 -30.77
C GLY A 485 -28.59 -21.40 -29.40
N SER A 486 -27.88 -20.69 -28.54
CA SER A 486 -28.46 -19.89 -27.46
C SER A 486 -27.62 -18.62 -27.36
N ASN A 487 -28.06 -17.54 -28.01
CA ASN A 487 -27.38 -16.24 -27.95
C ASN A 487 -27.55 -15.64 -26.55
N LYS A 488 -26.60 -15.91 -25.65
CA LYS A 488 -26.51 -15.24 -24.35
C LYS A 488 -26.06 -13.79 -24.54
N LEU A 489 -26.87 -12.86 -24.04
CA LEU A 489 -26.52 -11.46 -23.87
C LEU A 489 -25.28 -11.37 -22.96
N SER A 490 -24.13 -10.86 -23.44
CA SER A 490 -22.90 -10.78 -22.63
C SER A 490 -22.53 -9.35 -22.26
N THR A 491 -22.93 -8.90 -21.07
CA THR A 491 -22.28 -7.75 -20.42
C THR A 491 -20.90 -8.20 -19.95
N THR A 492 -19.86 -7.66 -20.54
CA THR A 492 -18.49 -8.01 -20.17
C THR A 492 -18.05 -7.18 -18.97
N PHE A 493 -17.91 -7.83 -17.82
CA PHE A 493 -17.20 -7.27 -16.68
C PHE A 493 -15.77 -7.76 -16.66
N TRP A 494 -14.83 -6.85 -16.79
CA TRP A 494 -13.41 -7.18 -16.68
C TRP A 494 -13.05 -7.53 -15.24
N PRO A 495 -12.10 -8.45 -15.00
CA PRO A 495 -11.53 -8.66 -13.67
C PRO A 495 -10.99 -7.34 -13.14
N VAL A 496 -11.23 -7.04 -11.87
CA VAL A 496 -10.62 -5.86 -11.24
C VAL A 496 -9.12 -6.10 -11.18
N LYS A 497 -8.36 -5.25 -11.89
CA LYS A 497 -6.91 -5.18 -11.73
C LYS A 497 -6.59 -4.98 -10.25
N LYS A 498 -5.70 -5.78 -9.69
CA LYS A 498 -5.43 -5.78 -8.23
C LYS A 498 -4.78 -4.48 -7.76
N GLU A 499 -3.96 -3.89 -8.61
CA GLU A 499 -3.19 -2.69 -8.36
C GLU A 499 -3.72 -1.55 -9.26
N PRO A 500 -4.17 -0.42 -8.68
CA PRO A 500 -4.58 0.73 -9.48
C PRO A 500 -3.39 1.33 -10.22
N ASP A 501 -3.66 1.84 -11.42
CA ASP A 501 -2.66 2.55 -12.24
C ASP A 501 -2.42 3.97 -11.71
N LEU A 502 -3.51 4.62 -11.27
CA LEU A 502 -3.51 5.97 -10.74
C LEU A 502 -4.29 6.00 -9.41
N LEU A 503 -3.69 6.61 -8.39
CA LEU A 503 -4.29 6.92 -7.10
C LEU A 503 -4.42 8.44 -6.94
N ILE A 504 -5.64 8.95 -6.83
CA ILE A 504 -5.90 10.36 -6.54
C ILE A 504 -6.17 10.53 -5.05
N ILE A 505 -5.41 11.41 -4.40
CA ILE A 505 -5.57 11.75 -2.98
C ILE A 505 -6.11 13.16 -2.86
N THR A 506 -7.32 13.29 -2.33
CA THR A 506 -8.09 14.55 -2.27
C THR A 506 -7.69 15.48 -1.12
N GLY A 507 -6.54 15.23 -0.49
CA GLY A 507 -6.07 15.94 0.69
C GLY A 507 -5.00 17.00 0.42
N PRO A 508 -4.63 17.78 1.44
CA PRO A 508 -3.56 18.79 1.34
C PRO A 508 -2.16 18.17 1.24
N CYS A 509 -2.06 16.84 1.35
CA CYS A 509 -0.83 16.08 1.38
C CYS A 509 -1.03 14.60 1.11
N ILE A 510 0.06 13.94 0.77
CA ILE A 510 0.10 12.49 0.55
C ILE A 510 0.20 11.80 1.91
N LYS A 511 -0.93 11.24 2.34
CA LYS A 511 -1.07 10.30 3.46
C LYS A 511 -1.97 9.17 2.98
N LEU A 512 -1.57 7.93 3.29
CA LEU A 512 -2.30 6.72 2.88
C LEU A 512 -3.36 6.33 3.90
N ASP A 513 -3.20 6.70 5.17
CA ASP A 513 -4.25 6.65 6.19
C ASP A 513 -4.88 5.26 6.38
N GLY A 514 -4.12 4.19 6.18
CA GLY A 514 -4.58 2.80 6.26
C GLY A 514 -4.85 2.13 4.91
N TYR A 515 -4.64 2.83 3.79
CA TYR A 515 -4.87 2.29 2.45
C TYR A 515 -4.12 0.96 2.23
N PRO A 516 -4.71 -0.02 1.52
CA PRO A 516 -4.09 -1.33 1.31
C PRO A 516 -2.65 -1.28 0.79
N PRO A 517 -1.65 -1.71 1.59
CA PRO A 517 -0.24 -1.54 1.22
C PRO A 517 0.17 -2.45 0.06
N TRP A 518 -0.47 -3.62 -0.09
CA TRP A 518 -0.12 -4.61 -1.10
C TRP A 518 -0.39 -4.17 -2.55
N GLN A 519 -1.24 -3.15 -2.74
CA GLN A 519 -1.78 -2.74 -4.04
C GLN A 519 -1.11 -1.51 -4.65
N ILE A 520 -0.11 -0.88 -4.01
CA ILE A 520 0.42 0.44 -4.42
C ILE A 520 1.91 0.42 -4.76
N ARG A 521 2.34 -0.63 -5.45
CA ARG A 521 3.75 -0.87 -5.79
C ARG A 521 4.26 0.13 -6.83
N LEU A 522 3.58 0.19 -7.97
CA LEU A 522 3.86 0.98 -9.16
C LEU A 522 2.76 2.00 -9.46
N THR A 523 1.69 2.04 -8.68
CA THR A 523 0.64 3.07 -8.77
C THR A 523 1.22 4.48 -8.76
N GLU A 524 0.84 5.30 -9.75
CA GLU A 524 1.13 6.73 -9.75
C GLU A 524 0.18 7.46 -8.79
N ILE A 525 0.71 8.41 -8.03
CA ILE A 525 0.02 9.09 -6.95
C ILE A 525 -0.12 10.57 -7.31
N TYR A 526 -1.35 10.98 -7.59
CA TYR A 526 -1.68 12.38 -7.75
C TYR A 526 -2.31 12.92 -6.48
N CYS A 527 -1.76 14.02 -5.95
CA CYS A 527 -2.30 14.72 -4.80
C CYS A 527 -2.80 16.08 -5.23
N THR A 528 -4.01 16.44 -4.82
CA THR A 528 -4.63 17.72 -5.21
C THR A 528 -3.89 18.92 -4.63
N GLY A 529 -3.17 18.71 -3.53
CA GLY A 529 -2.28 19.71 -2.92
C GLY A 529 -3.03 20.87 -2.27
N LYS A 530 -2.27 21.87 -1.79
CA LYS A 530 -2.83 23.12 -1.25
C LYS A 530 -3.32 24.02 -2.40
N GLN A 531 -4.51 23.75 -2.93
CA GLN A 531 -5.21 24.79 -3.69
C GLN A 531 -5.79 25.82 -2.72
N GLY A 532 -5.20 27.02 -2.69
CA GLY A 532 -5.81 28.28 -2.29
C GLY A 532 -6.37 28.37 -0.86
N SER A 533 -5.87 29.35 -0.12
CA SER A 533 -6.33 29.77 1.21
C SER A 533 -7.75 30.38 1.24
N SER A 534 -8.72 29.72 0.63
CA SER A 534 -10.13 30.04 0.84
C SER A 534 -10.63 29.23 2.02
N ILE A 535 -11.18 29.92 3.01
CA ILE A 535 -11.63 29.49 4.36
C ILE A 535 -12.68 28.35 4.36
N THR A 536 -12.95 27.72 3.21
CA THR A 536 -13.82 26.55 3.08
C THR A 536 -13.00 25.26 3.21
N ARG A 537 -12.99 24.73 4.44
CA ARG A 537 -12.63 23.35 4.76
C ARG A 537 -13.38 22.40 3.81
N HIS A 538 -12.68 21.40 3.27
CA HIS A 538 -13.22 20.27 2.49
C HIS A 538 -14.03 20.65 1.23
N LYS A 539 -13.33 21.05 0.15
CA LYS A 539 -13.97 21.22 -1.16
C LYS A 539 -14.12 19.88 -1.88
N ALA A 540 -15.29 19.64 -2.46
CA ALA A 540 -15.58 18.50 -3.31
C ALA A 540 -14.54 18.32 -4.43
N VAL A 541 -14.30 17.08 -4.84
CA VAL A 541 -13.44 16.78 -5.99
C VAL A 541 -14.00 17.50 -7.22
N LYS A 542 -13.19 18.34 -7.85
CA LYS A 542 -13.56 19.08 -9.05
C LYS A 542 -13.12 18.30 -10.30
N TYR A 543 -13.86 18.46 -11.39
CA TYR A 543 -13.50 17.88 -12.69
C TYR A 543 -12.07 18.25 -13.14
N GLN A 544 -11.66 19.50 -12.94
CA GLN A 544 -10.29 19.95 -13.25
C GLN A 544 -9.22 19.16 -12.49
N THR A 545 -9.51 18.76 -11.26
CA THR A 545 -8.60 17.96 -10.44
C THR A 545 -8.46 16.55 -10.99
N PHE A 546 -9.59 15.94 -11.35
CA PHE A 546 -9.61 14.63 -12.03
C PHE A 546 -8.81 14.69 -13.34
N LEU A 547 -9.06 15.69 -14.17
CA LEU A 547 -8.38 15.86 -15.46
C LEU A 547 -6.86 16.06 -15.29
N LYS A 548 -6.42 16.90 -14.34
CA LYS A 548 -4.99 17.07 -14.01
C LYS A 548 -4.33 15.75 -13.59
N GLY A 549 -5.02 14.94 -12.80
CA GLY A 549 -4.55 13.59 -12.43
C GLY A 549 -4.33 12.70 -13.65
N LEU A 550 -5.26 12.71 -14.61
CA LEU A 550 -5.10 11.97 -15.87
C LEU A 550 -3.93 12.47 -16.71
N TYR A 551 -3.74 13.79 -16.84
CA TYR A 551 -2.60 14.36 -17.57
C TYR A 551 -1.26 13.97 -16.93
N GLN A 552 -1.16 14.03 -15.59
CA GLN A 552 0.04 13.63 -14.89
C GLN A 552 0.31 12.13 -15.06
N TYR A 553 -0.72 11.29 -14.96
CA TYR A 553 -0.60 9.86 -15.22
C TYR A 553 -0.16 9.58 -16.66
N ALA A 554 -0.74 10.26 -17.65
CA ALA A 554 -0.32 10.10 -19.04
C ALA A 554 1.15 10.50 -19.20
N GLY A 555 1.58 11.64 -18.64
CA GLY A 555 2.98 12.08 -18.71
C GLY A 555 3.99 11.23 -17.93
N ALA A 556 3.55 10.32 -17.05
CA ALA A 556 4.44 9.55 -16.20
C ALA A 556 5.23 8.48 -16.98
N GLU A 557 6.56 8.50 -16.85
CA GLU A 557 7.43 7.44 -17.36
C GLU A 557 7.24 6.12 -16.58
N MET A 558 6.56 5.17 -17.20
CA MET A 558 6.44 3.79 -16.70
C MET A 558 7.58 2.95 -17.29
N ARG A 559 8.59 2.65 -16.46
CA ARG A 559 9.65 1.70 -16.81
C ARG A 559 9.41 0.42 -16.02
N PHE A 560 8.59 -0.46 -16.58
CA PHE A 560 8.55 -1.85 -16.13
C PHE A 560 9.95 -2.41 -16.37
N GLY A 561 10.65 -2.83 -15.32
CA GLY A 561 11.98 -3.43 -15.46
C GLY A 561 11.86 -4.57 -16.46
N ARG A 562 12.50 -4.40 -17.63
CA ARG A 562 12.50 -5.39 -18.71
C ARG A 562 12.92 -6.74 -18.19
#